data_AF-A0A2V1AIU8-F1
#
_entry.id   AF-A0A2V1AIU8-F1
#
_cell.length_a   1.000
_cell.length_b   1.000
_cell.length_c   1.000
_cell.angle_alpha   90.00
_cell.angle_beta   90.00
_cell.angle_gamma   90.00
#
_symmetry.space_group_name_H-M   'P 1'
#
loop_
_entity.id
_entity.type
_entity.pdbx_description
1 polymer ?
#
loop_
_entity_poly.entity_id
_entity_poly.type
_entity_poly.pdbx_seq_one_letter_code
_entity_poly.pdbx_strand_id
1 'polypeptide(L)'
;MPFKPGRPGRPPIAPADHPAHSLKLGAGEKAAALAKLTPVKMPNETIVEDLQKSYPDDKRWRKFRADPDYIFVMQWISQCRGYVKLASEHFDTDTFEMDLFGQVPDDEETLLSSRLRVSLLSKIHGKKASLAQFEPLFRVYFGSDTPLKGPKNNDDFAAPGLPKFDDLFIDEKFNILALLMAEVSLYPDFRDFIDKNKLPPMLLRPESLWREAKGAVVEEFIVVFDGTAGYKRTTKAKELSVPKKRDQAPTDPDSELGPKPFDMTVTYEPIFRDIYQLDAVVAELSTKKTKKNRTILDVLKHPEFVENMFSVETKKRRIIHHRRKETEMARLLATRKRSSRLEAKEKIKAIEEQERKTQELEDLHYAVMRRSSRNTRSTPSNMDYSGGVTREERLRKRLESTPEISESSTEPTEITEIKDEDSMDVDAAEQPKAETLEAKEDYKPSPIEASREGEFRGSSQARSNPRESAAVLTPSNGISQSENPQTFQS
;
A
#
# COMPACT_ATOMS: atom_id res chain seq x y z
N MET A 1 -36.16 29.41 16.64
CA MET A 1 -36.22 28.12 17.37
C MET A 1 -34.79 27.70 17.70
N PRO A 2 -34.47 27.31 18.94
CA PRO A 2 -33.11 26.95 19.32
C PRO A 2 -32.75 25.55 18.80
N PHE A 3 -31.59 25.44 18.16
CA PHE A 3 -30.98 24.17 17.76
C PHE A 3 -30.74 23.31 19.00
N LYS A 4 -31.38 22.14 19.06
CA LYS A 4 -30.96 21.08 19.99
C LYS A 4 -29.67 20.46 19.44
N PRO A 5 -28.57 20.41 20.22
CA PRO A 5 -27.40 19.65 19.82
C PRO A 5 -27.78 18.17 19.76
N GLY A 6 -27.51 17.54 18.62
CA GLY A 6 -27.75 16.12 18.41
C GLY A 6 -27.04 15.29 19.48
N ARG A 7 -27.72 14.22 19.95
CA ARG A 7 -27.10 13.21 20.83
C ARG A 7 -25.77 12.76 20.22
N PRO A 8 -24.72 12.52 21.03
CA PRO A 8 -23.54 11.83 20.55
C PRO A 8 -23.98 10.47 19.99
N GLY A 9 -23.63 10.23 18.72
CA GLY A 9 -24.00 9.01 18.01
C GLY A 9 -23.63 7.79 18.85
N ARG A 10 -24.62 6.90 19.05
CA ARG A 10 -24.38 5.59 19.66
C ARG A 10 -23.25 4.93 18.86
N PRO A 11 -22.20 4.38 19.51
CA PRO A 11 -21.16 3.67 18.77
C PRO A 11 -21.83 2.61 17.89
N PRO A 12 -21.39 2.40 16.64
CA PRO A 12 -22.00 1.44 15.75
C PRO A 12 -22.04 0.09 16.46
N ILE A 13 -23.26 -0.42 16.65
CA ILE A 13 -23.46 -1.75 17.19
C ILE A 13 -23.03 -2.70 16.08
N ALA A 14 -22.10 -3.59 16.40
CA ALA A 14 -21.66 -4.62 15.46
C ALA A 14 -22.88 -5.40 14.94
N PRO A 15 -22.94 -5.74 13.65
CA PRO A 15 -24.01 -6.60 13.12
C PRO A 15 -24.11 -7.89 13.93
N ALA A 16 -25.33 -8.37 14.20
CA ALA A 16 -25.55 -9.58 15.00
C ALA A 16 -24.84 -10.82 14.41
N ASP A 17 -24.68 -10.84 13.08
CA ASP A 17 -24.05 -11.93 12.33
C ASP A 17 -22.52 -11.77 12.16
N HIS A 18 -21.89 -10.86 12.91
CA HIS A 18 -20.46 -10.61 12.78
C HIS A 18 -19.63 -11.82 13.28
N PRO A 19 -18.64 -12.34 12.50
CA PRO A 19 -17.91 -13.58 12.84
C PRO A 19 -17.09 -13.50 14.13
N ALA A 20 -16.81 -12.29 14.62
CA ALA A 20 -16.22 -12.10 15.94
C ALA A 20 -17.09 -12.64 17.09
N HIS A 21 -18.42 -12.69 16.93
CA HIS A 21 -19.31 -13.24 17.96
C HIS A 21 -19.20 -14.77 18.09
N SER A 22 -18.71 -15.46 17.06
CA SER A 22 -18.52 -16.92 17.08
C SER A 22 -17.12 -17.37 17.50
N LEU A 23 -16.19 -16.44 17.76
CA LEU A 23 -14.82 -16.76 18.18
C LEU A 23 -14.83 -17.51 19.53
N LYS A 24 -14.14 -18.66 19.58
CA LYS A 24 -13.92 -19.45 20.79
C LYS A 24 -12.61 -19.08 21.49
N LEU A 25 -11.67 -18.51 20.75
CA LEU A 25 -10.40 -18.00 21.26
C LEU A 25 -10.54 -16.62 21.91
N GLY A 26 -9.90 -16.45 23.08
CA GLY A 26 -9.77 -15.16 23.77
C GLY A 26 -10.94 -14.79 24.69
N ALA A 27 -10.79 -13.65 25.38
CA ALA A 27 -11.82 -13.10 26.25
C ALA A 27 -12.94 -12.43 25.44
N GLY A 28 -14.20 -12.61 25.85
CA GLY A 28 -15.37 -12.08 25.14
C GLY A 28 -15.35 -10.57 24.90
N GLU A 29 -14.69 -9.80 25.78
CA GLU A 29 -14.51 -8.35 25.60
C GLU A 29 -13.65 -8.00 24.39
N LYS A 30 -12.59 -8.77 24.11
CA LYS A 30 -11.71 -8.55 22.95
C LYS A 30 -12.42 -8.88 21.65
N ALA A 31 -13.19 -9.98 21.62
CA ALA A 31 -14.06 -10.33 20.50
C ALA A 31 -15.12 -9.23 20.24
N ALA A 32 -15.72 -8.68 21.30
CA ALA A 32 -16.67 -7.57 21.18
C ALA A 32 -16.02 -6.26 20.69
N ALA A 33 -14.76 -5.99 21.07
CA ALA A 33 -14.01 -4.85 20.54
C ALA A 33 -13.69 -5.03 19.05
N LEU A 34 -13.27 -6.24 18.65
CA LEU A 34 -13.02 -6.60 17.25
C LEU A 34 -14.28 -6.49 16.39
N ALA A 35 -15.44 -6.88 16.92
CA ALA A 35 -16.73 -6.83 16.23
C ALA A 35 -17.13 -5.42 15.77
N LYS A 36 -16.65 -4.38 16.47
CA LYS A 36 -16.91 -2.98 16.13
C LYS A 36 -16.00 -2.45 15.02
N LEU A 37 -14.96 -3.21 14.65
CA LEU A 37 -13.96 -2.80 13.67
C LEU A 37 -14.23 -3.44 12.32
N THR A 38 -14.18 -2.62 11.28
CA THR A 38 -14.34 -3.04 9.89
C THR A 38 -13.06 -2.74 9.11
N PRO A 39 -12.76 -3.50 8.04
CA PRO A 39 -13.54 -4.61 7.49
C PRO A 39 -13.26 -5.96 8.20
N VAL A 40 -14.17 -6.92 8.02
CA VAL A 40 -13.99 -8.32 8.50
C VAL A 40 -12.90 -9.02 7.71
N LYS A 41 -13.02 -8.91 6.38
CA LYS A 41 -12.10 -9.44 5.40
C LYS A 41 -11.27 -8.31 4.83
N MET A 42 -9.99 -8.55 4.65
CA MET A 42 -9.08 -7.47 4.28
C MET A 42 -9.21 -7.13 2.79
N PRO A 43 -9.01 -5.86 2.37
CA PRO A 43 -9.18 -5.46 0.97
C PRO A 43 -8.22 -6.18 0.01
N ASN A 44 -6.98 -6.40 0.44
CA ASN A 44 -5.96 -7.17 -0.29
C ASN A 44 -6.37 -8.65 -0.45
N GLU A 45 -7.00 -9.26 0.55
CA GLU A 45 -7.52 -10.63 0.42
C GLU A 45 -8.62 -10.74 -0.63
N THR A 46 -9.50 -9.76 -0.68
CA THR A 46 -10.59 -9.72 -1.66
C THR A 46 -10.03 -9.59 -3.08
N ILE A 47 -9.04 -8.70 -3.30
CA ILE A 47 -8.34 -8.59 -4.59
C ILE A 47 -7.71 -9.92 -4.99
N VAL A 48 -6.95 -10.54 -4.10
CA VAL A 48 -6.25 -11.79 -4.43
C VAL A 48 -7.23 -12.89 -4.79
N GLU A 49 -8.34 -13.03 -4.05
CA GLU A 49 -9.36 -14.01 -4.38
C GLU A 49 -10.07 -13.74 -5.70
N ASP A 50 -10.37 -12.48 -6.00
CA ASP A 50 -11.01 -12.10 -7.26
C ASP A 50 -10.07 -12.36 -8.45
N LEU A 51 -8.77 -12.11 -8.28
CA LEU A 51 -7.75 -12.45 -9.28
C LEU A 51 -7.57 -13.97 -9.44
N GLN A 52 -7.62 -14.74 -8.36
CA GLN A 52 -7.59 -16.21 -8.43
C GLN A 52 -8.81 -16.79 -9.14
N LYS A 53 -9.99 -16.16 -8.99
CA LYS A 53 -11.20 -16.56 -9.71
C LYS A 53 -11.16 -16.17 -11.19
N SER A 54 -10.66 -14.97 -11.48
CA SER A 54 -10.60 -14.42 -12.85
C SER A 54 -9.50 -15.08 -13.68
N TYR A 55 -8.38 -15.41 -13.04
CA TYR A 55 -7.19 -16.01 -13.65
C TYR A 55 -6.80 -17.28 -12.90
N PRO A 56 -7.62 -18.34 -13.00
CA PRO A 56 -7.39 -19.55 -12.22
C PRO A 56 -6.01 -20.11 -12.53
N ASP A 57 -5.59 -20.24 -13.79
CA ASP A 57 -4.33 -20.94 -14.14
C ASP A 57 -3.06 -20.11 -13.96
N ASP A 58 -3.18 -18.84 -13.58
CA ASP A 58 -2.03 -18.00 -13.30
C ASP A 58 -1.39 -18.38 -11.95
N LYS A 59 -0.18 -18.91 -12.02
CA LYS A 59 0.60 -19.33 -10.85
C LYS A 59 0.89 -18.17 -9.92
N ARG A 60 0.96 -16.93 -10.43
CA ARG A 60 1.25 -15.72 -9.66
C ARG A 60 0.26 -15.58 -8.51
N TRP A 61 -1.04 -15.65 -8.81
CA TRP A 61 -2.08 -15.47 -7.80
C TRP A 61 -2.30 -16.71 -6.94
N ARG A 62 -2.13 -17.92 -7.49
CA ARG A 62 -2.24 -19.17 -6.71
C ARG A 62 -1.15 -19.29 -5.65
N LYS A 63 0.07 -18.82 -5.94
CA LYS A 63 1.25 -19.07 -5.10
C LYS A 63 1.82 -17.83 -4.44
N PHE A 64 1.27 -16.65 -4.68
CA PHE A 64 1.75 -15.37 -4.15
C PHE A 64 2.19 -15.43 -2.67
N ARG A 65 1.31 -15.85 -1.77
CA ARG A 65 1.60 -15.93 -0.32
C ARG A 65 2.33 -17.21 0.11
N ALA A 66 2.53 -18.14 -0.82
CA ALA A 66 3.28 -19.38 -0.66
C ALA A 66 4.73 -19.26 -1.17
N ASP A 67 5.07 -18.12 -1.77
CA ASP A 67 6.38 -17.86 -2.35
C ASP A 67 7.43 -17.66 -1.25
N PRO A 68 8.60 -18.34 -1.32
CA PRO A 68 9.71 -18.09 -0.40
C PRO A 68 10.13 -16.62 -0.30
N ASP A 69 10.10 -15.87 -1.40
CA ASP A 69 10.50 -14.46 -1.43
C ASP A 69 9.52 -13.60 -0.62
N TYR A 70 8.22 -13.91 -0.72
CA TYR A 70 7.18 -13.27 0.08
C TYR A 70 7.43 -13.50 1.59
N ILE A 71 7.68 -14.76 2.00
CA ILE A 71 7.95 -15.09 3.40
C ILE A 71 9.22 -14.41 3.89
N PHE A 72 10.28 -14.41 3.08
CA PHE A 72 11.55 -13.77 3.40
C PHE A 72 11.39 -12.26 3.62
N VAL A 73 10.78 -11.56 2.65
CA VAL A 73 10.58 -10.10 2.70
C VAL A 73 9.73 -9.71 3.92
N MET A 74 8.60 -10.38 4.13
CA MET A 74 7.71 -10.06 5.25
C MET A 74 8.38 -10.30 6.61
N GLN A 75 9.12 -11.41 6.74
CA GLN A 75 9.87 -11.70 7.97
C GLN A 75 11.00 -10.68 8.19
N TRP A 76 11.71 -10.32 7.13
CA TRP A 76 12.79 -9.33 7.20
C TRP A 76 12.26 -7.96 7.63
N ILE A 77 11.12 -7.49 7.09
CA ILE A 77 10.55 -6.19 7.49
C ILE A 77 10.04 -6.23 8.94
N SER A 78 9.42 -7.33 9.35
CA SER A 78 8.95 -7.53 10.73
C SER A 78 10.10 -7.38 11.74
N GLN A 79 11.27 -7.96 11.47
CA GLN A 79 12.37 -8.05 12.43
C GLN A 79 13.49 -7.01 12.22
N CYS A 80 13.82 -6.72 10.97
CA CYS A 80 15.07 -6.07 10.59
C CYS A 80 14.90 -4.67 9.99
N ARG A 81 13.67 -4.17 9.78
CA ARG A 81 13.44 -2.81 9.23
C ARG A 81 14.12 -1.69 10.02
N GLY A 82 14.40 -1.90 11.31
CA GLY A 82 15.16 -0.95 12.13
C GLY A 82 16.57 -0.67 11.62
N TYR A 83 17.20 -1.63 10.92
CA TYR A 83 18.52 -1.47 10.32
C TYR A 83 18.55 -0.36 9.26
N VAL A 84 17.47 -0.24 8.49
CA VAL A 84 17.26 0.84 7.51
C VAL A 84 16.56 2.06 8.11
N LYS A 85 16.57 2.20 9.45
CA LYS A 85 15.99 3.32 10.21
C LYS A 85 14.46 3.44 10.09
N LEU A 86 13.77 2.35 9.82
CA LEU A 86 12.30 2.29 9.74
C LEU A 86 11.66 1.63 10.98
N ALA A 87 12.35 1.63 12.13
CA ALA A 87 11.85 1.00 13.36
C ALA A 87 10.57 1.68 13.89
N SER A 88 10.46 3.00 13.75
CA SER A 88 9.31 3.79 14.18
C SER A 88 8.08 3.61 13.27
N GLU A 89 8.28 3.13 12.04
CA GLU A 89 7.18 2.87 11.14
C GLU A 89 6.39 1.66 11.62
N HIS A 90 5.07 1.81 11.64
CA HIS A 90 4.20 0.68 11.90
C HIS A 90 4.26 -0.28 10.71
N PHE A 91 4.53 -1.54 11.00
CA PHE A 91 4.45 -2.62 10.04
C PHE A 91 3.36 -3.61 10.45
N ASP A 92 2.61 -4.04 9.45
CA ASP A 92 1.65 -5.12 9.49
C ASP A 92 1.58 -5.73 8.08
N THR A 93 1.48 -7.06 7.99
CA THR A 93 1.59 -7.80 6.74
C THR A 93 0.55 -7.35 5.71
N ASP A 94 -0.72 -7.24 6.11
CA ASP A 94 -1.78 -6.84 5.17
C ASP A 94 -1.66 -5.37 4.82
N THR A 95 -1.31 -4.51 5.77
CA THR A 95 -1.12 -3.07 5.49
C THR A 95 0.00 -2.86 4.47
N PHE A 96 1.09 -3.61 4.56
CA PHE A 96 2.17 -3.56 3.59
C PHE A 96 1.79 -4.15 2.23
N GLU A 97 1.02 -5.26 2.21
CA GLU A 97 0.45 -5.77 0.95
C GLU A 97 -0.44 -4.70 0.28
N MET A 98 -1.31 -4.02 1.03
CA MET A 98 -2.17 -2.94 0.52
C MET A 98 -1.36 -1.80 -0.08
N ASP A 99 -0.26 -1.40 0.57
CA ASP A 99 0.68 -0.38 0.06
C ASP A 99 1.29 -0.83 -1.29
N LEU A 100 1.68 -2.10 -1.43
CA LEU A 100 2.24 -2.64 -2.69
C LEU A 100 1.22 -2.81 -3.82
N PHE A 101 -0.04 -3.08 -3.48
CA PHE A 101 -1.15 -3.12 -4.43
C PHE A 101 -1.62 -1.72 -4.85
N GLY A 102 -1.09 -0.64 -4.26
CA GLY A 102 -1.54 0.72 -4.52
C GLY A 102 -2.97 0.99 -4.04
N GLN A 103 -3.45 0.25 -3.03
CA GLN A 103 -4.80 0.44 -2.48
C GLN A 103 -4.89 1.65 -1.52
N VAL A 104 -3.76 2.23 -1.15
CA VAL A 104 -3.68 3.35 -0.22
C VAL A 104 -3.42 4.63 -1.01
N PRO A 105 -4.40 5.56 -1.07
CA PRO A 105 -4.23 6.82 -1.77
C PRO A 105 -3.51 7.81 -0.85
N ASP A 106 -2.22 7.58 -0.65
CA ASP A 106 -1.32 8.48 0.07
C ASP A 106 -0.23 9.00 -0.88
N ASP A 107 0.41 10.12 -0.53
CA ASP A 107 1.59 10.62 -1.23
C ASP A 107 2.65 9.51 -1.29
N GLU A 108 3.17 9.19 -2.48
CA GLU A 108 4.09 8.06 -2.70
C GLU A 108 5.28 8.06 -1.72
N GLU A 109 5.73 9.24 -1.27
CA GLU A 109 6.85 9.42 -0.32
C GLU A 109 6.53 9.00 1.12
N THR A 110 5.24 8.85 1.45
CA THR A 110 4.78 8.47 2.79
C THR A 110 4.57 6.98 2.97
N LEU A 111 4.44 6.23 1.87
CA LEU A 111 4.25 4.79 1.88
C LEU A 111 5.48 4.06 2.43
N LEU A 112 5.24 3.03 3.24
CA LEU A 112 6.31 2.22 3.80
C LEU A 112 7.12 1.54 2.69
N SER A 113 6.45 1.07 1.63
CA SER A 113 7.09 0.47 0.45
C SER A 113 8.10 1.41 -0.22
N SER A 114 7.73 2.67 -0.41
CA SER A 114 8.61 3.70 -0.99
C SER A 114 9.80 4.04 -0.09
N ARG A 115 9.56 4.25 1.20
CA ARG A 115 10.63 4.52 2.18
C ARG A 115 11.59 3.34 2.30
N LEU A 116 11.07 2.12 2.27
CA LEU A 116 11.84 0.89 2.30
C LEU A 116 12.74 0.76 1.07
N ARG A 117 12.19 0.94 -0.14
CA ARG A 117 12.93 0.94 -1.41
C ARG A 117 14.12 1.90 -1.36
N VAL A 118 13.86 3.17 -1.02
CA VAL A 118 14.88 4.21 -0.95
C VAL A 118 15.91 3.93 0.13
N SER A 119 15.50 3.43 1.30
CA SER A 119 16.42 3.21 2.42
C SER A 119 17.33 2.01 2.18
N LEU A 120 16.80 0.93 1.59
CA LEU A 120 17.60 -0.23 1.17
C LEU A 120 18.59 0.17 0.07
N LEU A 121 18.13 0.90 -0.95
CA LEU A 121 19.02 1.31 -2.03
C LEU A 121 20.06 2.32 -1.57
N SER A 122 19.72 3.22 -0.65
CA SER A 122 20.69 4.14 -0.04
C SER A 122 21.77 3.40 0.74
N LYS A 123 21.43 2.26 1.35
CA LYS A 123 22.40 1.39 2.03
C LYS A 123 23.35 0.73 1.03
N ILE A 124 22.83 0.19 -0.06
CA ILE A 124 23.65 -0.44 -1.12
C ILE A 124 24.52 0.58 -1.83
N HIS A 125 23.95 1.74 -2.15
CA HIS A 125 24.65 2.81 -2.85
C HIS A 125 25.68 3.54 -1.96
N GLY A 126 25.51 3.49 -0.63
CA GLY A 126 26.35 4.22 0.33
C GLY A 126 26.08 5.73 0.40
N LYS A 127 25.12 6.25 -0.38
CA LYS A 127 24.67 7.64 -0.36
C LYS A 127 23.14 7.71 -0.33
N LYS A 128 22.60 8.87 0.05
CA LYS A 128 21.15 9.09 0.01
C LYS A 128 20.67 8.98 -1.44
N ALA A 129 19.74 8.06 -1.68
CA ALA A 129 19.00 7.94 -2.94
C ALA A 129 17.64 8.65 -2.82
N SER A 130 17.06 9.05 -3.95
CA SER A 130 15.66 9.45 -4.05
C SER A 130 14.83 8.40 -4.80
N LEU A 131 13.50 8.50 -4.74
CA LEU A 131 12.62 7.61 -5.51
C LEU A 131 12.89 7.70 -7.01
N ALA A 132 13.14 8.90 -7.55
CA ALA A 132 13.46 9.08 -8.97
C ALA A 132 14.77 8.40 -9.41
N GLN A 133 15.65 8.10 -8.46
CA GLN A 133 16.92 7.39 -8.73
C GLN A 133 16.79 5.88 -8.50
N PHE A 134 15.64 5.39 -8.04
CA PHE A 134 15.48 4.01 -7.61
C PHE A 134 15.78 3.02 -8.73
N GLU A 135 15.07 3.11 -9.85
CA GLU A 135 15.21 2.14 -10.94
C GLU A 135 16.58 2.21 -11.63
N PRO A 136 17.12 3.40 -11.97
CA PRO A 136 18.46 3.47 -12.58
C PRO A 136 19.54 2.87 -11.67
N LEU A 137 19.55 3.22 -10.38
CA LEU A 137 20.54 2.68 -9.44
C LEU A 137 20.33 1.18 -9.21
N PHE A 138 19.08 0.72 -9.09
CA PHE A 138 18.80 -0.71 -8.96
C PHE A 138 19.39 -1.50 -10.13
N ARG A 139 19.20 -1.04 -11.37
CA ARG A 139 19.76 -1.70 -12.56
C ARG A 139 21.29 -1.68 -12.59
N VAL A 140 21.92 -0.62 -12.08
CA VAL A 140 23.39 -0.55 -11.96
C VAL A 140 23.92 -1.65 -11.03
N TYR A 141 23.23 -1.92 -9.91
CA TYR A 141 23.70 -2.88 -8.91
C TYR A 141 23.31 -4.33 -9.21
N PHE A 142 22.09 -4.56 -9.69
CA PHE A 142 21.54 -5.90 -9.89
C PHE A 142 21.46 -6.32 -11.36
N GLY A 143 21.79 -5.41 -12.30
CA GLY A 143 21.82 -5.69 -13.72
C GLY A 143 20.43 -5.82 -14.35
N SER A 144 20.44 -6.40 -15.55
CA SER A 144 19.26 -6.50 -16.42
C SER A 144 18.46 -7.79 -16.24
N ASP A 145 19.01 -8.78 -15.54
CA ASP A 145 18.37 -10.09 -15.29
C ASP A 145 17.48 -10.04 -14.04
N THR A 146 16.61 -9.03 -13.99
CA THR A 146 15.68 -8.77 -12.89
C THR A 146 14.33 -8.33 -13.46
N PRO A 147 13.24 -8.32 -12.66
CA PRO A 147 11.94 -7.89 -13.14
C PRO A 147 11.89 -6.46 -13.69
N LEU A 148 12.74 -5.55 -13.18
CA LEU A 148 12.86 -4.19 -13.71
C LEU A 148 13.48 -4.11 -15.10
N LYS A 149 14.09 -5.21 -15.56
CA LYS A 149 14.84 -5.37 -16.81
C LYS A 149 15.90 -4.28 -16.99
N GLY A 150 16.72 -4.40 -18.02
CA GLY A 150 17.64 -3.34 -18.37
C GLY A 150 18.27 -3.53 -19.74
N PRO A 151 18.77 -2.45 -20.34
CA PRO A 151 19.66 -2.53 -21.49
C PRO A 151 20.92 -3.31 -21.11
N LYS A 152 21.42 -4.12 -22.05
CA LYS A 152 22.67 -4.88 -21.88
C LYS A 152 23.91 -3.98 -21.71
N ASN A 153 23.80 -2.71 -22.12
CA ASN A 153 24.82 -1.69 -21.96
C ASN A 153 24.43 -0.75 -20.82
N ASN A 154 25.38 -0.46 -19.93
CA ASN A 154 25.15 0.29 -18.69
C ASN A 154 24.75 1.76 -18.91
N ASP A 155 24.95 2.31 -20.10
CA ASP A 155 24.76 3.74 -20.36
C ASP A 155 23.28 4.15 -20.49
N ASP A 156 22.36 3.19 -20.65
CA ASP A 156 20.94 3.45 -20.94
C ASP A 156 19.99 3.11 -19.77
N PHE A 157 20.50 2.90 -18.54
CA PHE A 157 19.65 2.47 -17.40
C PHE A 157 18.56 3.47 -16.98
N ALA A 158 18.65 4.72 -17.46
CA ALA A 158 17.66 5.78 -17.25
C ALA A 158 16.79 6.05 -18.51
N ALA A 159 16.84 5.18 -19.52
CA ALA A 159 16.09 5.39 -20.76
C ALA A 159 14.57 5.45 -20.50
N PRO A 160 13.85 6.39 -21.14
CA PRO A 160 12.40 6.48 -21.03
C PRO A 160 11.73 5.21 -21.60
N GLY A 161 10.68 4.73 -20.94
CA GLY A 161 9.93 3.53 -21.34
C GLY A 161 10.41 2.21 -20.70
N LEU A 162 11.45 2.25 -19.87
CA LEU A 162 11.82 1.09 -19.05
C LEU A 162 10.78 0.84 -17.93
N PRO A 163 10.52 -0.43 -17.55
CA PRO A 163 9.57 -0.76 -16.49
C PRO A 163 9.90 -0.04 -15.18
N LYS A 164 8.90 0.51 -14.50
CA LYS A 164 9.06 1.07 -13.15
C LYS A 164 8.59 0.08 -12.11
N PHE A 165 9.08 0.21 -10.88
CA PHE A 165 8.71 -0.72 -9.81
C PHE A 165 7.20 -0.77 -9.59
N ASP A 166 6.53 0.38 -9.64
CA ASP A 166 5.11 0.48 -9.35
C ASP A 166 4.23 -0.16 -10.44
N ASP A 167 4.76 -0.30 -11.66
CA ASP A 167 4.10 -0.97 -12.81
C ASP A 167 4.23 -2.50 -12.78
N LEU A 168 5.06 -3.05 -11.89
CA LEU A 168 5.32 -4.49 -11.82
C LEU A 168 4.18 -5.27 -11.18
N PHE A 169 4.13 -6.58 -11.46
CA PHE A 169 3.26 -7.48 -10.73
C PHE A 169 3.72 -7.66 -9.28
N ILE A 170 2.82 -8.12 -8.41
CA ILE A 170 3.12 -8.22 -6.98
C ILE A 170 4.29 -9.18 -6.70
N ASP A 171 4.35 -10.32 -7.38
CA ASP A 171 5.43 -11.30 -7.29
C ASP A 171 6.78 -10.70 -7.71
N GLU A 172 6.77 -9.92 -8.78
CA GLU A 172 7.95 -9.18 -9.27
C GLU A 172 8.42 -8.10 -8.27
N LYS A 173 7.48 -7.40 -7.63
CA LYS A 173 7.79 -6.44 -6.54
C LYS A 173 8.46 -7.13 -5.35
N PHE A 174 7.98 -8.31 -4.94
CA PHE A 174 8.60 -9.09 -3.85
C PHE A 174 9.99 -9.58 -4.22
N ASN A 175 10.20 -10.06 -5.46
CA ASN A 175 11.52 -10.48 -5.94
C ASN A 175 12.54 -9.32 -5.83
N ILE A 176 12.19 -8.11 -6.28
CA ILE A 176 13.07 -6.93 -6.16
C ILE A 176 13.40 -6.61 -4.70
N LEU A 177 12.41 -6.63 -3.83
CA LEU A 177 12.63 -6.40 -2.40
C LEU A 177 13.50 -7.49 -1.77
N ALA A 178 13.32 -8.75 -2.17
CA ALA A 178 14.11 -9.88 -1.70
C ALA A 178 15.59 -9.72 -2.11
N LEU A 179 15.86 -9.33 -3.36
CA LEU A 179 17.22 -9.05 -3.84
C LEU A 179 17.89 -7.92 -3.04
N LEU A 180 17.20 -6.80 -2.83
CA LEU A 180 17.70 -5.68 -2.04
C LEU A 180 18.00 -6.08 -0.59
N MET A 181 17.08 -6.80 0.05
CA MET A 181 17.23 -7.24 1.44
C MET A 181 18.32 -8.29 1.60
N ALA A 182 18.44 -9.23 0.64
CA ALA A 182 19.50 -10.23 0.63
C ALA A 182 20.87 -9.54 0.55
N GLU A 183 21.04 -8.61 -0.38
CA GLU A 183 22.29 -7.86 -0.57
C GLU A 183 22.67 -7.07 0.69
N VAL A 184 21.74 -6.28 1.23
CA VAL A 184 21.98 -5.49 2.44
C VAL A 184 22.32 -6.37 3.64
N SER A 185 21.76 -7.58 3.71
CA SER A 185 22.02 -8.52 4.80
C SER A 185 23.44 -9.13 4.76
N LEU A 186 24.18 -8.97 3.65
CA LEU A 186 25.57 -9.40 3.54
C LEU A 186 26.56 -8.39 4.16
N TYR A 187 26.12 -7.16 4.45
CA TYR A 187 27.01 -6.13 4.96
C TYR A 187 27.43 -6.37 6.42
N PRO A 188 28.70 -6.11 6.78
CA PRO A 188 29.18 -6.31 8.15
C PRO A 188 28.38 -5.53 9.20
N ASP A 189 27.97 -4.30 8.88
CA ASP A 189 27.20 -3.45 9.79
C ASP A 189 25.77 -3.98 10.05
N PHE A 190 25.23 -4.83 9.16
CA PHE A 190 23.97 -5.53 9.39
C PHE A 190 24.11 -6.57 10.49
N ARG A 191 25.25 -7.29 10.52
CA ARG A 191 25.56 -8.21 11.61
C ARG A 191 25.73 -7.46 12.93
N ASP A 192 26.45 -6.34 12.91
CA ASP A 192 26.60 -5.48 14.10
C ASP A 192 25.24 -4.99 14.61
N PHE A 193 24.30 -4.69 13.71
CA PHE A 193 22.93 -4.33 14.08
C PHE A 193 22.20 -5.50 14.76
N ILE A 194 22.30 -6.72 14.23
CA ILE A 194 21.71 -7.91 14.86
C ILE A 194 22.25 -8.10 16.28
N ASP A 195 23.57 -8.02 16.44
CA ASP A 195 24.25 -8.23 17.71
C ASP A 195 23.90 -7.11 18.73
N LYS A 196 23.88 -5.85 18.27
CA LYS A 196 23.53 -4.68 19.10
C LYS A 196 22.08 -4.73 19.59
N ASN A 197 21.16 -5.17 18.75
CA ASN A 197 19.74 -5.28 19.09
C ASN A 197 19.40 -6.62 19.76
N LYS A 198 20.38 -7.51 19.93
CA LYS A 198 20.24 -8.83 20.55
C LYS A 198 19.09 -9.63 19.95
N LEU A 199 18.93 -9.56 18.62
CA LEU A 199 17.87 -10.30 17.93
C LEU A 199 18.19 -11.80 18.03
N PRO A 200 17.38 -12.60 18.74
CA PRO A 200 17.65 -14.01 18.88
C PRO A 200 17.51 -14.71 17.51
N PRO A 201 18.25 -15.81 17.27
CA PRO A 201 18.14 -16.58 16.03
C PRO A 201 16.71 -17.03 15.70
N MET A 202 15.87 -17.20 16.73
CA MET A 202 14.47 -17.62 16.63
C MET A 202 13.56 -16.55 16.00
N LEU A 203 13.95 -15.27 16.05
CA LEU A 203 13.25 -14.20 15.33
C LEU A 203 13.76 -14.08 13.89
N LEU A 204 15.04 -14.32 13.65
CA LEU A 204 15.66 -14.22 12.33
C LEU A 204 15.35 -15.42 11.42
N ARG A 205 15.05 -16.58 12.02
CA ARG A 205 14.72 -17.81 11.30
C ARG A 205 13.37 -18.33 11.82
N PRO A 206 12.44 -18.71 10.92
CA PRO A 206 11.16 -19.26 11.36
C PRO A 206 11.34 -20.46 12.29
N GLU A 207 10.84 -20.34 13.52
CA GLU A 207 10.83 -21.44 14.49
C GLU A 207 9.81 -22.49 14.07
N SER A 208 10.23 -23.76 14.11
CA SER A 208 9.36 -24.90 13.83
C SER A 208 8.70 -25.37 15.12
N LEU A 209 7.39 -25.17 15.24
CA LEU A 209 6.58 -25.73 16.33
C LEU A 209 6.51 -27.25 16.28
N TRP A 210 6.54 -27.82 15.07
CA TRP A 210 6.55 -29.25 14.85
C TRP A 210 7.31 -29.60 13.58
N ARG A 211 8.17 -30.61 13.66
CA ARG A 211 8.97 -31.10 12.54
C ARG A 211 8.77 -32.59 12.34
N GLU A 212 8.49 -33.00 11.11
CA GLU A 212 8.32 -34.38 10.71
C GLU A 212 9.18 -34.66 9.47
N ALA A 213 10.18 -35.52 9.61
CA ALA A 213 11.05 -35.90 8.51
C ALA A 213 10.62 -37.26 7.94
N LYS A 214 10.46 -37.34 6.62
CA LYS A 214 10.16 -38.55 5.84
C LYS A 214 11.14 -38.67 4.68
N GLY A 215 12.27 -39.32 4.94
CA GLY A 215 13.38 -39.42 3.97
C GLY A 215 13.92 -38.03 3.62
N ALA A 216 13.97 -37.71 2.33
CA ALA A 216 14.45 -36.42 1.83
C ALA A 216 13.41 -35.28 1.86
N VAL A 217 12.22 -35.54 2.41
CA VAL A 217 11.16 -34.54 2.59
C VAL A 217 10.98 -34.25 4.08
N VAL A 218 11.05 -32.98 4.43
CA VAL A 218 10.81 -32.50 5.80
C VAL A 218 9.59 -31.58 5.79
N GLU A 219 8.59 -31.92 6.59
CA GLU A 219 7.42 -31.08 6.83
C GLU A 219 7.55 -30.38 8.19
N GLU A 220 7.39 -29.07 8.20
CA GLU A 220 7.48 -28.23 9.39
C GLU A 220 6.25 -27.36 9.51
N PHE A 221 5.71 -27.24 10.72
CA PHE A 221 4.75 -26.21 11.07
C PHE A 221 5.52 -25.05 11.68
N ILE A 222 5.47 -23.90 11.03
CA ILE A 222 6.19 -22.70 11.46
C ILE A 222 5.20 -21.57 11.73
N VAL A 223 5.59 -20.68 12.64
CA VAL A 223 4.90 -19.41 12.86
C VAL A 223 5.86 -18.28 12.49
N VAL A 224 5.35 -17.29 11.77
CA VAL A 224 6.13 -16.18 11.19
C VAL A 224 5.42 -14.84 11.47
N PHE A 225 6.12 -13.75 11.12
CA PHE A 225 5.61 -12.37 11.19
C PHE A 225 5.18 -11.99 12.61
N ASP A 226 6.08 -12.16 13.59
CA ASP A 226 5.81 -11.86 15.00
C ASP A 226 4.61 -12.62 15.59
N GLY A 227 4.42 -13.88 15.19
CA GLY A 227 3.36 -14.71 15.75
C GLY A 227 1.99 -14.51 15.09
N THR A 228 1.92 -13.83 13.94
CA THR A 228 0.64 -13.43 13.33
C THR A 228 0.19 -14.36 12.20
N ALA A 229 1.09 -15.18 11.64
CA ALA A 229 0.74 -16.13 10.59
C ALA A 229 1.39 -17.50 10.79
N GLY A 230 0.67 -18.56 10.46
CA GLY A 230 1.13 -19.93 10.50
C GLY A 230 1.25 -20.52 9.10
N TYR A 231 2.35 -21.23 8.84
CA TYR A 231 2.61 -21.90 7.57
C TYR A 231 3.04 -23.35 7.76
N LYS A 232 2.67 -24.19 6.81
CA LYS A 232 3.31 -25.49 6.59
C LYS A 232 4.46 -25.28 5.61
N ARG A 233 5.69 -25.45 6.07
CA ARG A 233 6.88 -25.46 5.22
C ARG A 233 7.20 -26.91 4.84
N THR A 234 7.32 -27.17 3.55
CA THR A 234 7.80 -28.46 3.04
C THR A 234 9.13 -28.23 2.35
N THR A 235 10.18 -28.83 2.88
CA THR A 235 11.53 -28.79 2.31
C THR A 235 11.82 -30.13 1.66
N LYS A 236 12.12 -30.11 0.36
CA LYS A 236 12.52 -31.29 -0.40
C LYS A 236 13.98 -31.14 -0.78
N ALA A 237 14.81 -32.03 -0.26
CA ALA A 237 16.19 -32.17 -0.67
C ALA A 237 16.32 -33.38 -1.63
N LYS A 238 17.40 -33.40 -2.41
CA LYS A 238 17.80 -34.63 -3.12
C LYS A 238 18.43 -35.57 -2.10
N GLU A 239 18.04 -36.84 -2.12
CA GLU A 239 18.68 -37.85 -1.27
C GLU A 239 20.12 -38.07 -1.75
N LEU A 240 21.08 -37.81 -0.87
CA LEU A 240 22.51 -38.01 -1.14
C LEU A 240 22.88 -39.46 -0.79
N SER A 241 23.29 -40.23 -1.79
CA SER A 241 23.86 -41.56 -1.57
C SER A 241 25.32 -41.41 -1.11
N VAL A 242 25.54 -41.43 0.21
CA VAL A 242 26.90 -41.43 0.76
C VAL A 242 27.43 -42.87 0.81
N PRO A 243 28.49 -43.22 0.06
CA PRO A 243 29.08 -44.55 0.11
C PRO A 243 29.60 -44.87 1.51
N LYS A 244 29.37 -46.10 1.98
CA LYS A 244 29.77 -46.52 3.34
C LYS A 244 31.27 -46.74 3.48
N LYS A 245 31.98 -47.00 2.37
CA LYS A 245 33.42 -47.25 2.32
C LYS A 245 34.09 -46.21 1.44
N ARG A 246 35.29 -45.78 1.83
CA ARG A 246 36.09 -44.80 1.11
C ARG A 246 36.42 -45.25 -0.33
N ASP A 247 36.65 -46.55 -0.53
CA ASP A 247 37.00 -47.11 -1.83
C ASP A 247 35.82 -47.07 -2.84
N GLN A 248 34.61 -46.85 -2.34
CA GLN A 248 33.39 -46.68 -3.15
C GLN A 248 33.04 -45.20 -3.35
N ALA A 249 33.85 -44.29 -2.80
CA ALA A 249 33.63 -42.87 -3.00
C ALA A 249 34.15 -42.44 -4.37
N PRO A 250 33.46 -41.48 -5.01
CA PRO A 250 33.98 -40.75 -6.16
C PRO A 250 35.42 -40.32 -5.93
N THR A 251 36.29 -40.52 -6.92
CA THR A 251 37.65 -39.96 -6.86
C THR A 251 37.61 -38.43 -6.92
N ASP A 252 36.63 -37.88 -7.61
CA ASP A 252 36.31 -36.45 -7.65
C ASP A 252 34.81 -36.23 -7.34
N PRO A 253 34.45 -35.94 -6.07
CA PRO A 253 33.07 -35.75 -5.65
C PRO A 253 32.37 -34.58 -6.35
N ASP A 254 33.10 -33.50 -6.68
CA ASP A 254 32.50 -32.28 -7.21
C ASP A 254 32.02 -32.49 -8.64
N SER A 255 32.80 -33.22 -9.46
CA SER A 255 32.39 -33.60 -10.81
C SER A 255 31.26 -34.64 -10.82
N GLU A 256 31.23 -35.58 -9.87
CA GLU A 256 30.24 -36.67 -9.87
C GLU A 256 28.88 -36.23 -9.32
N LEU A 257 28.87 -35.33 -8.34
CA LEU A 257 27.66 -34.77 -7.74
C LEU A 257 27.10 -33.61 -8.60
N GLY A 258 27.98 -32.81 -9.20
CA GLY A 258 27.62 -31.57 -9.88
C GLY A 258 27.09 -30.49 -8.91
N PRO A 259 26.65 -29.34 -9.43
CA PRO A 259 26.27 -28.20 -8.58
C PRO A 259 24.89 -28.34 -7.92
N LYS A 260 23.99 -29.15 -8.49
CA LYS A 260 22.56 -29.22 -8.12
C LYS A 260 22.14 -30.12 -6.94
N PRO A 261 22.92 -31.08 -6.43
CA PRO A 261 22.40 -32.03 -5.45
C PRO A 261 22.19 -31.41 -4.06
N PHE A 262 22.72 -30.21 -3.83
CA PHE A 262 22.48 -29.42 -2.63
C PHE A 262 21.33 -28.41 -2.80
N ASP A 263 20.74 -28.31 -4.00
CA ASP A 263 19.60 -27.43 -4.24
C ASP A 263 18.38 -27.96 -3.46
N MET A 264 17.90 -27.16 -2.52
CA MET A 264 16.71 -27.47 -1.75
C MET A 264 15.51 -26.76 -2.37
N THR A 265 14.43 -27.51 -2.61
CA THR A 265 13.14 -26.91 -3.00
C THR A 265 12.31 -26.68 -1.74
N VAL A 266 11.94 -25.43 -1.47
CA VAL A 266 11.10 -25.06 -0.33
C VAL A 266 9.75 -24.59 -0.85
N THR A 267 8.68 -25.13 -0.29
CA THR A 267 7.31 -24.70 -0.58
C THR A 267 6.57 -24.38 0.71
N TYR A 268 5.83 -23.27 0.71
CA TYR A 268 5.00 -22.87 1.84
C TYR A 268 3.52 -23.08 1.52
N GLU A 269 2.73 -23.36 2.55
CA GLU A 269 1.28 -23.42 2.49
C GLU A 269 0.71 -22.64 3.69
N PRO A 270 -0.07 -21.57 3.47
CA PRO A 270 -0.65 -20.79 4.56
C PRO A 270 -1.70 -21.61 5.30
N ILE A 271 -1.64 -21.60 6.63
CA ILE A 271 -2.57 -22.32 7.51
C ILE A 271 -3.53 -21.34 8.17
N PHE A 272 -2.99 -20.25 8.73
CA PHE A 272 -3.78 -19.15 9.25
C PHE A 272 -3.03 -17.82 9.05
N ARG A 273 -3.76 -16.74 8.81
CA ARG A 273 -3.23 -15.37 8.67
C ARG A 273 -3.97 -14.34 9.53
N ASP A 274 -5.12 -14.72 10.09
CA ASP A 274 -5.93 -13.86 10.94
C ASP A 274 -6.51 -14.66 12.13
N ILE A 275 -7.15 -13.95 13.05
CA ILE A 275 -7.74 -14.52 14.27
C ILE A 275 -8.90 -15.50 13.98
N TYR A 276 -9.66 -15.29 12.90
CA TYR A 276 -10.78 -16.15 12.54
C TYR A 276 -10.29 -17.50 11.99
N GLN A 277 -9.28 -17.47 11.12
CA GLN A 277 -8.61 -18.65 10.61
C GLN A 277 -7.89 -19.39 11.73
N LEU A 278 -7.27 -18.67 12.67
CA LEU A 278 -6.67 -19.29 13.85
C LEU A 278 -7.71 -20.05 14.69
N ASP A 279 -8.89 -19.46 14.93
CA ASP A 279 -9.97 -20.11 15.67
C ASP A 279 -10.45 -21.39 14.99
N ALA A 280 -10.61 -21.34 13.66
CA ALA A 280 -10.97 -22.50 12.85
C ALA A 280 -9.90 -23.61 12.91
N VAL A 281 -8.63 -23.27 12.77
CA VAL A 281 -7.50 -24.21 12.85
C VAL A 281 -7.39 -24.83 14.24
N VAL A 282 -7.56 -24.03 15.30
CA VAL A 282 -7.54 -24.54 16.67
C VAL A 282 -8.70 -25.50 16.92
N ALA A 283 -9.90 -25.20 16.39
CA ALA A 283 -11.05 -26.09 16.47
C ALA A 283 -10.78 -27.41 15.72
N GLU A 284 -10.25 -27.35 14.50
CA GLU A 284 -9.92 -28.51 13.69
C GLU A 284 -8.87 -29.41 14.37
N LEU A 285 -7.75 -28.84 14.80
CA LEU A 285 -6.67 -29.59 15.46
C LEU A 285 -7.11 -30.21 16.78
N SER A 286 -8.08 -29.59 17.47
CA SER A 286 -8.64 -30.12 18.73
C SER A 286 -9.48 -31.37 18.54
N THR A 287 -10.00 -31.65 17.33
CA THR A 287 -10.79 -32.86 17.04
C THR A 287 -9.94 -34.13 17.07
N LYS A 288 -8.70 -34.06 16.56
CA LYS A 288 -7.78 -35.20 16.45
C LYS A 288 -6.65 -35.07 17.48
N LYS A 289 -6.65 -35.94 18.49
CA LYS A 289 -5.66 -35.93 19.58
C LYS A 289 -4.35 -36.63 19.20
N THR A 290 -3.65 -36.13 18.18
CA THR A 290 -2.29 -36.60 17.83
C THR A 290 -1.22 -35.87 18.63
N LYS A 291 -0.03 -36.47 18.79
CA LYS A 291 1.12 -35.80 19.44
C LYS A 291 1.47 -34.48 18.74
N LYS A 292 1.48 -34.49 17.40
CA LYS A 292 1.65 -33.33 16.53
C LYS A 292 0.67 -32.21 16.88
N ASN A 293 -0.63 -32.54 16.90
CA ASN A 293 -1.67 -31.55 17.16
C ASN A 293 -1.58 -31.01 18.58
N ARG A 294 -1.25 -31.84 19.58
CA ARG A 294 -1.07 -31.37 20.96
C ARG A 294 0.05 -30.34 21.06
N THR A 295 1.23 -30.63 20.50
CA THR A 295 2.38 -29.71 20.54
C THR A 295 2.07 -28.38 19.84
N ILE A 296 1.39 -28.41 18.69
CA ILE A 296 0.99 -27.18 17.99
C ILE A 296 -0.04 -26.40 18.82
N LEU A 297 -1.04 -27.08 19.38
CA LEU A 297 -2.09 -26.46 20.19
C LEU A 297 -1.56 -25.84 21.49
N ASP A 298 -0.53 -26.43 22.11
CA ASP A 298 0.08 -25.90 23.33
C ASP A 298 0.62 -24.47 23.12
N VAL A 299 1.08 -24.15 21.90
CA VAL A 299 1.54 -22.81 21.52
C VAL A 299 0.37 -21.93 21.06
N LEU A 300 -0.48 -22.43 20.15
CA LEU A 300 -1.57 -21.62 19.56
C LEU A 300 -2.66 -21.23 20.56
N LYS A 301 -2.87 -22.02 21.63
CA LYS A 301 -3.79 -21.70 22.72
C LYS A 301 -3.13 -20.94 23.87
N HIS A 302 -1.82 -20.68 23.81
CA HIS A 302 -1.13 -19.96 24.87
C HIS A 302 -1.73 -18.56 25.02
N PRO A 303 -2.07 -18.09 26.24
CA PRO A 303 -2.75 -16.82 26.43
C PRO A 303 -2.02 -15.61 25.81
N GLU A 304 -0.69 -15.58 25.94
CA GLU A 304 0.13 -14.50 25.36
C GLU A 304 0.12 -14.50 23.84
N PHE A 305 0.09 -15.69 23.21
CA PHE A 305 0.02 -15.83 21.76
C PHE A 305 -1.31 -15.29 21.23
N VAL A 306 -2.41 -15.71 21.86
CA VAL A 306 -3.76 -15.26 21.51
C VAL A 306 -3.89 -13.75 21.74
N GLU A 307 -3.35 -13.23 22.85
CA GLU A 307 -3.37 -11.80 23.15
C GLU A 307 -2.61 -10.98 22.12
N ASN A 308 -1.42 -11.42 21.71
CA ASN A 308 -0.65 -10.78 20.65
C ASN A 308 -1.46 -10.73 19.34
N MET A 309 -2.06 -11.86 18.94
CA MET A 309 -2.90 -11.93 17.74
C MET A 309 -4.05 -10.92 17.78
N PHE A 310 -4.80 -10.84 18.90
CA PHE A 310 -5.87 -9.86 19.06
C PHE A 310 -5.37 -8.41 19.01
N SER A 311 -4.21 -8.14 19.63
CA SER A 311 -3.62 -6.79 19.66
C SER A 311 -3.25 -6.33 18.25
N VAL A 312 -2.55 -7.17 17.49
CA VAL A 312 -2.15 -6.87 16.11
C VAL A 312 -3.40 -6.69 15.23
N GLU A 313 -4.34 -7.64 15.28
CA GLU A 313 -5.55 -7.58 14.45
C GLU A 313 -6.41 -6.34 14.75
N THR A 314 -6.55 -5.99 16.03
CA THR A 314 -7.29 -4.79 16.47
C THR A 314 -6.62 -3.51 16.00
N LYS A 315 -5.28 -3.43 16.12
CA LYS A 315 -4.51 -2.27 15.69
C LYS A 315 -4.57 -2.10 14.18
N LYS A 316 -4.36 -3.19 13.43
CA LYS A 316 -4.48 -3.27 11.98
C LYS A 316 -5.80 -2.71 11.48
N ARG A 317 -6.93 -3.25 11.97
CA ARG A 317 -8.26 -2.80 11.55
C ARG A 317 -8.55 -1.35 11.92
N ARG A 318 -8.04 -0.88 13.06
CA ARG A 318 -8.17 0.52 13.47
C ARG A 318 -7.45 1.45 12.48
N ILE A 319 -6.24 1.10 12.07
CA ILE A 319 -5.45 1.88 11.11
C ILE A 319 -6.14 1.92 9.76
N ILE A 320 -6.60 0.78 9.25
CA ILE A 320 -7.31 0.70 7.96
C ILE A 320 -8.61 1.51 8.00
N HIS A 321 -9.38 1.38 9.08
CA HIS A 321 -10.59 2.16 9.24
C HIS A 321 -10.30 3.67 9.32
N HIS A 322 -9.19 4.08 9.96
CA HIS A 322 -8.75 5.47 9.97
C HIS A 322 -8.38 5.96 8.57
N ARG A 323 -7.51 5.23 7.87
CA ARG A 323 -7.10 5.55 6.48
C ARG A 323 -8.33 5.66 5.57
N ARG A 324 -9.27 4.72 5.66
CA ARG A 324 -10.52 4.76 4.87
C ARG A 324 -11.33 6.03 5.14
N LYS A 325 -11.45 6.45 6.41
CA LYS A 325 -12.11 7.70 6.76
C LYS A 325 -11.38 8.92 6.21
N GLU A 326 -10.05 8.95 6.29
CA GLU A 326 -9.24 10.03 5.72
C GLU A 326 -9.42 10.12 4.21
N THR A 327 -9.34 8.99 3.50
CA THR A 327 -9.60 8.91 2.06
C THR A 327 -11.01 9.39 1.70
N GLU A 328 -12.03 8.95 2.44
CA GLU A 328 -13.41 9.37 2.22
C GLU A 328 -13.58 10.87 2.46
N MET A 329 -12.99 11.40 3.53
CA MET A 329 -12.98 12.84 3.80
C MET A 329 -12.25 13.62 2.70
N ALA A 330 -11.08 13.15 2.24
CA ALA A 330 -10.35 13.76 1.14
C ALA A 330 -11.18 13.77 -0.15
N ARG A 331 -11.88 12.67 -0.45
CA ARG A 331 -12.81 12.57 -1.58
C ARG A 331 -13.99 13.53 -1.44
N LEU A 332 -14.58 13.64 -0.26
CA LEU A 332 -15.67 14.60 0.03
C LEU A 332 -15.18 16.06 -0.08
N LEU A 333 -13.97 16.36 0.36
CA LEU A 333 -13.36 17.69 0.20
C LEU A 333 -13.05 18.00 -1.26
N ALA A 334 -12.53 17.03 -2.03
CA ALA A 334 -12.27 17.18 -3.45
C ALA A 334 -13.57 17.41 -4.25
N THR A 335 -14.62 16.64 -3.96
CA THR A 335 -15.95 16.83 -4.58
C THR A 335 -16.57 18.16 -4.16
N ARG A 336 -16.42 18.58 -2.89
CA ARG A 336 -16.84 19.92 -2.43
C ARG A 336 -16.06 21.06 -3.09
N LYS A 337 -14.75 20.92 -3.30
CA LYS A 337 -13.95 21.91 -4.06
C LYS A 337 -14.39 21.96 -5.53
N ARG A 338 -14.71 20.82 -6.14
CA ARG A 338 -15.24 20.75 -7.50
C ARG A 338 -16.63 21.39 -7.60
N SER A 339 -17.53 21.12 -6.66
CA SER A 339 -18.87 21.73 -6.64
C SER A 339 -18.80 23.24 -6.38
N SER A 340 -17.93 23.69 -5.46
CA SER A 340 -17.71 25.12 -5.20
C SER A 340 -17.10 25.84 -6.41
N ARG A 341 -16.16 25.22 -7.13
CA ARG A 341 -15.64 25.78 -8.40
C ARG A 341 -16.71 25.85 -9.48
N LEU A 342 -17.62 24.88 -9.53
CA LEU A 342 -18.72 24.86 -10.49
C LEU A 342 -19.75 25.95 -10.17
N GLU A 343 -20.13 26.09 -8.90
CA GLU A 343 -21.01 27.16 -8.42
C GLU A 343 -20.40 28.56 -8.66
N ALA A 344 -19.09 28.72 -8.45
CA ALA A 344 -18.39 29.96 -8.76
C ALA A 344 -18.39 30.27 -10.27
N LYS A 345 -18.15 29.26 -11.12
CA LYS A 345 -18.28 29.42 -12.58
C LYS A 345 -19.70 29.77 -13.00
N GLU A 346 -20.70 29.17 -12.37
CA GLU A 346 -22.11 29.44 -12.65
C GLU A 346 -22.53 30.86 -12.22
N LYS A 347 -22.03 31.33 -11.06
CA LYS A 347 -22.21 32.72 -10.62
C LYS A 347 -21.55 33.72 -11.55
N ILE A 348 -20.33 33.45 -12.02
CA ILE A 348 -19.65 34.32 -12.99
C ILE A 348 -20.45 34.38 -14.29
N LYS A 349 -20.92 33.22 -14.80
CA LYS A 349 -21.75 33.16 -16.01
C LYS A 349 -23.08 33.91 -15.85
N ALA A 350 -23.70 33.83 -14.67
CA ALA A 350 -24.94 34.56 -14.37
C ALA A 350 -24.73 36.08 -14.29
N ILE A 351 -23.61 36.53 -13.70
CA ILE A 351 -23.24 37.96 -13.66
C ILE A 351 -22.94 38.47 -15.06
N GLU A 352 -22.18 37.74 -15.87
CA GLU A 352 -21.87 38.10 -17.26
C GLU A 352 -23.14 38.15 -18.13
N GLU A 353 -24.09 37.23 -17.94
CA GLU A 353 -25.38 37.27 -18.62
C GLU A 353 -26.23 38.47 -18.18
N GLN A 354 -26.15 38.85 -16.89
CA GLN A 354 -26.83 40.03 -16.37
C GLN A 354 -26.21 41.33 -16.92
N GLU A 355 -24.88 41.42 -16.98
CA GLU A 355 -24.15 42.54 -17.57
C GLU A 355 -24.47 42.70 -19.06
N ARG A 356 -24.53 41.59 -19.80
CA ARG A 356 -24.94 41.59 -21.20
C ARG A 356 -26.37 42.11 -21.38
N LYS A 357 -27.32 41.67 -20.54
CA LYS A 357 -28.71 42.18 -20.58
C LYS A 357 -28.79 43.67 -20.24
N THR A 358 -27.96 44.16 -19.31
CA THR A 358 -27.92 45.59 -19.01
C THR A 358 -27.33 46.40 -20.15
N GLN A 359 -26.27 45.92 -20.80
CA GLN A 359 -25.71 46.58 -21.99
C GLN A 359 -26.71 46.60 -23.16
N GLU A 360 -27.41 45.48 -23.41
CA GLU A 360 -28.46 45.43 -24.43
C GLU A 360 -29.60 46.43 -24.13
N LEU A 361 -29.97 46.63 -22.86
CA LEU A 361 -30.95 47.64 -22.46
C LEU A 361 -30.43 49.09 -22.59
N GLU A 362 -29.19 49.34 -22.23
CA GLU A 362 -28.54 50.65 -22.37
C GLU A 362 -28.42 51.06 -23.84
N ASP A 363 -28.04 50.13 -24.72
CA ASP A 363 -27.99 50.33 -26.17
C ASP A 363 -29.37 50.61 -26.76
N LEU A 364 -30.41 49.91 -26.27
CA LEU A 364 -31.79 50.14 -26.68
C LEU A 364 -32.27 51.52 -26.21
N HIS A 365 -31.96 51.91 -24.98
CA HIS A 365 -32.27 53.24 -24.45
C HIS A 365 -31.54 54.34 -25.23
N TYR A 366 -30.26 54.15 -25.57
CA TYR A 366 -29.50 55.06 -26.41
C TYR A 366 -30.10 55.17 -27.83
N ALA A 367 -30.53 54.05 -28.43
CA ALA A 367 -31.21 54.05 -29.71
C ALA A 367 -32.57 54.78 -29.67
N VAL A 368 -33.32 54.66 -28.58
CA VAL A 368 -34.58 55.40 -28.35
C VAL A 368 -34.31 56.90 -28.20
N MET A 369 -33.32 57.29 -27.40
CA MET A 369 -32.89 58.69 -27.24
C MET A 369 -32.39 59.31 -28.56
N ARG A 370 -31.72 58.53 -29.40
CA ARG A 370 -31.30 58.97 -30.74
C ARG A 370 -32.48 59.16 -31.70
N ARG A 371 -33.57 58.38 -31.53
CA ARG A 371 -34.81 58.56 -32.30
C ARG A 371 -35.65 59.73 -31.78
N SER A 372 -35.74 59.93 -30.47
CA SER A 372 -36.49 61.06 -29.89
C SER A 372 -35.83 62.41 -30.18
N SER A 373 -34.49 62.48 -30.16
CA SER A 373 -33.73 63.69 -30.54
C SER A 373 -33.77 64.02 -32.04
N ARG A 374 -34.12 63.05 -32.91
CA ARG A 374 -34.43 63.32 -34.33
C ARG A 374 -35.83 63.91 -34.54
N ASN A 375 -36.78 63.64 -33.63
CA ASN A 375 -38.14 64.17 -33.70
C ASN A 375 -38.29 65.59 -33.11
N THR A 376 -37.28 66.12 -32.40
CA THR A 376 -37.31 67.50 -31.89
C THR A 376 -36.70 68.51 -32.86
N ARG A 377 -36.23 68.07 -34.04
CA ARG A 377 -35.58 68.92 -35.06
C ARG A 377 -36.37 69.11 -36.36
N SER A 378 -37.68 68.88 -36.31
CA SER A 378 -38.62 69.31 -37.35
C SER A 378 -39.85 69.92 -36.67
N THR A 379 -39.95 71.24 -36.71
CA THR A 379 -41.26 71.91 -36.59
C THR A 379 -42.21 71.34 -37.66
N PRO A 380 -43.50 71.27 -37.36
CA PRO A 380 -44.39 72.14 -38.13
C PRO A 380 -45.56 72.69 -37.30
N SER A 381 -45.70 74.01 -37.32
CA SER A 381 -46.98 74.68 -37.22
C SER A 381 -47.71 74.54 -38.55
N ASN A 382 -48.69 73.64 -38.64
CA ASN A 382 -50.02 73.89 -39.23
C ASN A 382 -50.86 72.61 -39.18
N MET A 383 -52.08 72.76 -38.67
CA MET A 383 -53.18 71.81 -38.78
C MET A 383 -53.60 71.65 -40.25
N ASP A 384 -54.08 70.48 -40.69
CA ASP A 384 -55.50 70.11 -40.55
C ASP A 384 -55.85 68.69 -41.06
N TYR A 385 -56.78 68.09 -40.33
CA TYR A 385 -57.79 67.07 -40.64
C TYR A 385 -57.65 66.12 -41.86
N SER A 386 -57.56 64.81 -41.59
CA SER A 386 -58.45 63.78 -42.16
C SER A 386 -58.04 62.37 -41.70
N GLY A 387 -58.96 61.71 -40.98
CA GLY A 387 -59.20 60.25 -41.00
C GLY A 387 -58.00 59.29 -40.96
N GLY A 388 -57.65 58.81 -39.77
CA GLY A 388 -56.78 57.64 -39.64
C GLY A 388 -56.60 57.17 -38.21
N VAL A 389 -57.39 56.16 -37.81
CA VAL A 389 -57.23 55.39 -36.56
C VAL A 389 -55.75 55.12 -36.28
N THR A 390 -55.29 55.51 -35.08
CA THR A 390 -53.88 55.38 -34.68
C THR A 390 -53.48 53.90 -34.59
N ARG A 391 -52.19 53.63 -34.80
CA ARG A 391 -51.62 52.27 -34.80
C ARG A 391 -51.91 51.49 -33.52
N GLU A 392 -52.08 52.20 -32.41
CA GLU A 392 -52.35 51.66 -31.08
C GLU A 392 -53.80 51.17 -30.94
N GLU A 393 -54.78 51.89 -31.52
CA GLU A 393 -56.17 51.43 -31.59
C GLU A 393 -56.37 50.23 -32.53
N ARG A 394 -55.57 50.09 -33.60
CA ARG A 394 -55.58 48.90 -34.46
C ARG A 394 -55.04 47.65 -33.77
N LEU A 395 -54.10 47.81 -32.84
CA LEU A 395 -53.50 46.70 -32.11
C LEU A 395 -54.42 46.23 -30.98
N ARG A 396 -55.13 47.16 -30.33
CA ARG A 396 -56.17 46.84 -29.33
C ARG A 396 -57.34 46.05 -29.92
N LYS A 397 -57.84 46.44 -31.10
CA LYS A 397 -58.92 45.70 -31.79
C LYS A 397 -58.52 44.31 -32.29
N ARG A 398 -57.22 44.02 -32.46
CA ARG A 398 -56.74 42.65 -32.74
C ARG A 398 -56.70 41.76 -31.50
N LEU A 399 -56.41 42.34 -30.34
CA LEU A 399 -56.38 41.62 -29.07
C LEU A 399 -57.78 41.34 -28.52
N GLU A 400 -58.78 42.17 -28.86
CA GLU A 400 -60.18 41.98 -28.46
C GLU A 400 -60.98 41.02 -29.36
N SER A 401 -60.42 40.50 -30.46
CA SER A 401 -61.16 39.74 -31.49
C SER A 401 -60.72 38.27 -31.71
N THR A 402 -60.13 37.61 -30.71
CA THR A 402 -59.96 36.14 -30.76
C THR A 402 -60.61 35.49 -29.52
N PRO A 403 -61.63 34.65 -29.68
CA PRO A 403 -62.41 34.09 -28.58
C PRO A 403 -61.74 32.88 -27.91
N GLU A 404 -61.94 32.78 -26.60
CA GLU A 404 -61.71 31.59 -25.78
C GLU A 404 -62.65 30.44 -26.19
N ILE A 405 -62.09 29.25 -26.46
CA ILE A 405 -62.70 27.90 -26.31
C ILE A 405 -61.52 26.96 -26.00
N SER A 406 -61.18 26.72 -24.73
CA SER A 406 -61.69 25.66 -23.83
C SER A 406 -61.42 24.22 -24.28
N GLU A 407 -60.54 23.57 -23.51
CA GLU A 407 -60.57 22.17 -23.04
C GLU A 407 -60.57 21.00 -24.05
N SER A 408 -59.54 20.14 -23.92
CA SER A 408 -59.61 18.70 -23.58
C SER A 408 -58.35 17.99 -24.12
N SER A 409 -57.53 17.42 -23.23
CA SER A 409 -57.53 15.99 -22.86
C SER A 409 -56.90 15.08 -23.91
N THR A 410 -55.73 14.50 -23.58
CA THR A 410 -55.36 13.07 -23.61
C THR A 410 -53.86 12.86 -23.90
N GLU A 411 -53.11 12.34 -22.93
CA GLU A 411 -52.03 11.35 -23.13
C GLU A 411 -52.62 10.05 -23.74
N PRO A 412 -51.88 9.05 -24.31
CA PRO A 412 -50.51 8.61 -23.95
C PRO A 412 -49.63 7.96 -25.07
N THR A 413 -48.47 7.42 -24.63
CA THR A 413 -47.66 6.27 -25.15
C THR A 413 -46.86 6.45 -26.47
N GLU A 414 -45.51 6.42 -26.45
CA GLU A 414 -44.56 5.29 -26.31
C GLU A 414 -44.38 4.49 -27.63
N ILE A 415 -43.14 4.41 -28.16
CA ILE A 415 -42.52 3.30 -28.94
C ILE A 415 -41.07 3.68 -29.36
N THR A 416 -40.13 2.99 -28.71
CA THR A 416 -38.85 2.35 -29.13
C THR A 416 -37.96 2.87 -30.27
N GLU A 417 -36.66 2.89 -29.91
CA GLU A 417 -35.47 2.36 -30.62
C GLU A 417 -35.29 2.64 -32.13
N ILE A 418 -34.14 3.26 -32.47
CA ILE A 418 -33.18 2.69 -33.43
C ILE A 418 -31.76 3.04 -32.95
N LYS A 419 -30.96 1.98 -32.90
CA LYS A 419 -29.53 1.88 -32.71
C LYS A 419 -28.90 1.90 -34.11
N ASP A 420 -27.84 2.67 -34.32
CA ASP A 420 -26.72 2.23 -35.16
C ASP A 420 -25.48 3.09 -34.92
N GLU A 421 -24.40 2.38 -34.65
CA GLU A 421 -23.00 2.79 -34.70
C GLU A 421 -22.61 2.99 -36.18
N ASP A 422 -21.75 3.96 -36.50
CA ASP A 422 -20.33 3.68 -36.75
C ASP A 422 -19.56 4.90 -37.30
N SER A 423 -18.31 5.00 -36.85
CA SER A 423 -17.11 5.57 -37.51
C SER A 423 -17.12 7.00 -38.11
N MET A 424 -16.26 7.88 -37.59
CA MET A 424 -14.96 8.24 -38.20
C MET A 424 -14.22 9.36 -37.44
N ASP A 425 -13.04 8.99 -36.98
CA ASP A 425 -11.74 9.70 -36.89
C ASP A 425 -11.60 11.25 -36.92
N VAL A 426 -10.84 11.70 -35.90
CA VAL A 426 -9.61 12.53 -35.94
C VAL A 426 -9.68 13.97 -36.47
N ASP A 427 -9.54 14.92 -35.53
CA ASP A 427 -8.57 16.04 -35.58
C ASP A 427 -8.54 16.70 -34.17
N ALA A 428 -7.48 16.56 -33.37
CA ALA A 428 -6.26 17.37 -33.39
C ALA A 428 -6.51 18.88 -33.15
N ALA A 429 -6.50 19.32 -31.88
CA ALA A 429 -6.02 20.66 -31.49
C ALA A 429 -5.83 20.82 -29.97
N GLU A 430 -4.59 21.13 -29.62
CA GLU A 430 -4.14 22.07 -28.58
C GLU A 430 -4.43 21.81 -27.09
N GLN A 431 -3.41 21.24 -26.44
CA GLN A 431 -3.10 21.53 -25.04
C GLN A 431 -2.69 23.00 -24.85
N PRO A 432 -3.25 23.73 -23.87
CA PRO A 432 -2.67 24.99 -23.45
C PRO A 432 -1.47 24.72 -22.52
N LYS A 433 -0.31 25.26 -22.93
CA LYS A 433 0.90 25.47 -22.13
C LYS A 433 0.54 26.10 -20.78
N ALA A 434 0.91 25.44 -19.69
CA ALA A 434 0.96 26.08 -18.38
C ALA A 434 2.24 26.93 -18.31
N GLU A 435 2.01 28.24 -18.27
CA GLU A 435 2.99 29.29 -18.10
C GLU A 435 3.58 29.24 -16.69
N THR A 436 4.90 29.25 -16.64
CA THR A 436 5.74 29.30 -15.45
C THR A 436 5.53 30.65 -14.75
N LEU A 437 4.87 30.66 -13.59
CA LEU A 437 4.91 31.80 -12.68
C LEU A 437 5.90 31.52 -11.56
N GLU A 438 7.05 32.18 -11.66
CA GLU A 438 7.98 32.38 -10.55
C GLU A 438 7.28 33.19 -9.45
N ALA A 439 7.15 32.60 -8.26
CA ALA A 439 6.91 33.34 -7.03
C ALA A 439 8.14 33.15 -6.12
N LYS A 440 9.00 34.16 -6.13
CA LYS A 440 9.91 34.44 -5.01
C LYS A 440 9.06 34.99 -3.87
N GLU A 441 9.16 34.40 -2.68
CA GLU A 441 9.10 35.16 -1.42
C GLU A 441 9.61 34.30 -0.25
N ASP A 442 10.84 34.62 0.14
CA ASP A 442 11.39 34.79 1.49
C ASP A 442 10.96 33.85 2.62
N TYR A 443 11.87 32.92 2.88
CA TYR A 443 12.04 32.18 4.12
C TYR A 443 12.71 33.09 5.18
N LYS A 444 12.08 33.27 6.34
CA LYS A 444 12.77 33.56 7.60
C LYS A 444 12.26 32.62 8.70
N PRO A 445 13.14 31.84 9.35
CA PRO A 445 12.77 30.91 10.41
C PRO A 445 12.63 31.65 11.75
N SER A 446 11.76 31.15 12.62
CA SER A 446 11.73 31.51 14.04
C SER A 446 11.84 30.27 14.91
N PRO A 447 12.38 30.40 16.14
CA PRO A 447 13.32 29.43 16.68
C PRO A 447 12.68 28.44 17.66
N ILE A 448 13.43 27.35 17.83
CA ILE A 448 13.29 26.28 18.82
C ILE A 448 13.41 26.87 20.24
N GLU A 449 12.38 26.69 21.07
CA GLU A 449 12.51 26.71 22.53
C GLU A 449 12.47 25.28 23.07
N ALA A 450 13.64 24.81 23.47
CA ALA A 450 13.80 23.75 24.44
C ALA A 450 13.75 24.39 25.84
N SER A 451 12.93 23.83 26.75
CA SER A 451 13.21 23.64 28.19
C SER A 451 11.92 23.37 28.96
N ARG A 452 11.77 22.16 29.51
CA ARG A 452 11.53 22.03 30.96
C ARG A 452 11.83 20.64 31.47
N GLU A 453 12.88 20.62 32.28
CA GLU A 453 13.31 19.57 33.19
C GLU A 453 12.21 19.26 34.21
N GLY A 454 12.09 17.98 34.54
CA GLY A 454 11.44 17.49 35.74
C GLY A 454 12.45 16.63 36.50
N GLU A 455 13.04 17.21 37.55
CA GLU A 455 13.79 16.48 38.59
C GLU A 455 12.88 15.49 39.30
N PHE A 456 13.33 14.24 39.49
CA PHE A 456 13.01 13.50 40.70
C PHE A 456 14.21 12.65 41.16
N ARG A 457 14.52 12.84 42.45
CA ARG A 457 15.64 12.30 43.23
C ARG A 457 15.51 10.81 43.53
N GLY A 458 16.68 10.20 43.76
CA GLY A 458 16.88 9.02 44.60
C GLY A 458 17.45 7.84 43.80
N SER A 459 18.55 7.19 44.16
CA SER A 459 19.37 7.22 45.37
C SER A 459 20.69 6.53 45.06
N SER A 460 21.76 7.08 45.61
CA SER A 460 23.10 6.51 45.76
C SER A 460 23.10 5.07 46.30
N GLN A 461 23.87 4.16 45.68
CA GLN A 461 24.63 3.17 46.44
C GLN A 461 25.83 2.58 45.67
N ALA A 462 26.96 2.61 46.37
CA ALA A 462 28.08 1.68 46.37
C ALA A 462 28.93 1.49 45.10
N ARG A 463 30.08 2.18 45.13
CA ARG A 463 31.35 1.74 44.56
C ARG A 463 31.83 0.46 45.28
N SER A 464 32.27 -0.54 44.53
CA SER A 464 33.33 -1.46 44.97
C SER A 464 34.23 -1.81 43.77
N ASN A 465 35.54 -1.73 44.02
CA ASN A 465 36.62 -2.08 43.11
C ASN A 465 36.55 -3.55 42.66
N PRO A 466 37.35 -3.94 41.64
CA PRO A 466 38.47 -4.79 42.03
C PRO A 466 39.81 -4.40 41.40
N ARG A 467 40.85 -4.59 42.21
CA ARG A 467 42.27 -4.55 41.87
C ARG A 467 42.70 -5.92 41.35
N GLU A 468 43.54 -5.87 40.31
CA GLU A 468 44.67 -6.74 39.95
C GLU A 468 44.96 -8.00 40.79
N SER A 469 45.10 -9.13 40.09
CA SER A 469 46.15 -10.18 40.17
C SER A 469 45.63 -11.41 39.40
N ALA A 470 46.40 -12.23 38.68
CA ALA A 470 47.80 -12.29 38.31
C ALA A 470 47.90 -13.21 37.07
N ALA A 471 48.82 -12.90 36.16
CA ALA A 471 49.25 -13.80 35.11
C ALA A 471 50.22 -14.84 35.69
N VAL A 472 50.04 -16.11 35.34
CA VAL A 472 51.07 -17.15 35.52
C VAL A 472 51.23 -17.89 34.19
N LEU A 473 52.43 -17.72 33.64
CA LEU A 473 53.04 -18.48 32.56
C LEU A 473 53.48 -19.85 33.07
N THR A 474 53.31 -20.89 32.25
CA THR A 474 54.34 -21.92 32.06
C THR A 474 54.34 -22.44 30.62
N PRO A 475 55.53 -22.61 30.00
CA PRO A 475 55.70 -23.20 28.68
C PRO A 475 56.08 -24.69 28.79
N SER A 476 55.85 -25.46 27.73
CA SER A 476 56.46 -26.79 27.57
C SER A 476 56.75 -27.04 26.09
N ASN A 477 58.04 -27.29 25.85
CA ASN A 477 58.70 -27.57 24.58
C ASN A 477 58.35 -28.94 23.99
N GLY A 478 58.49 -29.06 22.67
CA GLY A 478 58.54 -30.34 21.96
C GLY A 478 58.90 -30.17 20.49
N ILE A 479 60.19 -29.96 20.23
CA ILE A 479 60.83 -29.90 18.91
C ILE A 479 61.18 -31.32 18.42
N SER A 480 60.98 -31.58 17.12
CA SER A 480 61.80 -32.40 16.19
C SER A 480 61.15 -32.27 14.80
N GLN A 481 61.66 -31.55 13.77
CA GLN A 481 62.84 -31.82 12.91
C GLN A 481 63.01 -33.31 12.61
N SER A 482 63.22 -33.85 11.42
CA SER A 482 63.53 -33.44 10.04
C SER A 482 63.16 -34.69 9.18
N GLU A 483 62.89 -34.71 7.87
CA GLU A 483 63.81 -34.64 6.73
C GLU A 483 63.15 -35.45 5.58
N ASN A 484 63.14 -34.89 4.37
CA ASN A 484 62.99 -35.57 3.06
C ASN A 484 64.29 -36.39 2.76
N PRO A 485 64.50 -37.14 1.63
CA PRO A 485 63.68 -37.42 0.43
C PRO A 485 63.83 -38.88 -0.14
N GLN A 486 63.34 -39.07 -1.39
CA GLN A 486 63.86 -39.96 -2.46
C GLN A 486 63.24 -41.35 -2.72
N THR A 487 62.52 -41.41 -3.86
CA THR A 487 62.67 -42.36 -4.99
C THR A 487 63.20 -43.76 -4.72
N PHE A 488 62.42 -44.78 -5.07
CA PHE A 488 62.89 -45.87 -5.93
C PHE A 488 61.74 -46.51 -6.71
N GLN A 489 62.07 -46.92 -7.93
CA GLN A 489 61.25 -47.44 -9.01
C GLN A 489 60.57 -48.79 -8.70
N SER A 490 59.41 -49.02 -9.32
CA SER A 490 59.03 -50.23 -10.05
C SER A 490 57.89 -49.89 -10.99
#